data_AF-A0A836RFM3-F1
#
_entry.id   AF-A0A836RFM3-F1
#
_cell.length_a   1.000
_cell.length_b   1.000
_cell.length_c   1.000
_cell.angle_alpha   90.00
_cell.angle_beta   90.00
_cell.angle_gamma   90.00
#
_symmetry.space_group_name_H-M   'P 1'
#
loop_
_entity.id
_entity.type
_entity.pdbx_description
1 polymer ?
#
loop_
_entity_poly.entity_id
_entity_poly.type
_entity_poly.pdbx_seq_one_letter_code
_entity_poly.pdbx_strand_id
1 'polypeptide(L)'
;MIEHNRHLQVKYSTLNSAIYALLELRLAADLLSGLADGDRAAGQQGEEAGWEPIAVRIQQALWDADAPTVQQLLPTLLRRTARCPLTYVPVELGGDPMKAIQARSLLFVFQLLARSLPRLGLIDETIQLLHAAHRIQLSNSTSRDEVSEFDELFREGMRAVVEAIVHAANETKPRPRDEEVLRCVRRFAERFFRLWKRHCQRLRISPVEGVDDSEWSELQSFIRRYGADLLTPMFLTPANLYALLEQGPDRWLDALVQEADPLKPNRLADELDTGIGRDDAAANLELLAEILLEHHDIFVDYKHTTIHSDYGERLHMLIEFIRLLVRYKRIDWHLLPARISHSVLVRAGRLRAAKLWEQAVERRTRKLADELLRQLDRLERKHGFRLQSIRLEFNQRFVHNMAVERAAALIEPIMRRTGRNAQRALEQLKKHIEQFAQQQPGAGLEPPEWIRRLEDEANRVRPQEDVAAELLKQQFQVPRITIDWHHLAGQAQETELNLDDLADL
;
A
#
# COMPACT_ATOMS: atom_id res chain seq x y z
N MET A 1 -24.74 -15.96 8.57
CA MET A 1 -23.86 -15.04 7.81
C MET A 1 -22.51 -14.80 8.47
N ILE A 2 -22.41 -14.36 9.74
CA ILE A 2 -21.11 -14.19 10.44
C ILE A 2 -20.28 -15.49 10.43
N GLU A 3 -20.93 -16.63 10.67
CA GLU A 3 -20.29 -17.94 10.66
C GLU A 3 -19.86 -18.39 9.25
N HIS A 4 -20.62 -18.02 8.21
CA HIS A 4 -20.26 -18.27 6.82
C HIS A 4 -19.04 -17.45 6.39
N ASN A 5 -19.02 -16.15 6.69
CA ASN A 5 -17.85 -15.28 6.45
C ASN A 5 -16.63 -15.75 7.25
N ARG A 6 -16.83 -16.20 8.50
CA ARG A 6 -15.76 -16.79 9.30
C ARG A 6 -15.22 -18.07 8.67
N HIS A 7 -16.08 -18.94 8.15
CA HIS A 7 -15.67 -20.17 7.47
C HIS A 7 -14.92 -19.90 6.16
N LEU A 8 -15.38 -18.91 5.37
CA LEU A 8 -14.68 -18.44 4.18
C LEU A 8 -13.31 -17.87 4.54
N GLN A 9 -13.23 -16.99 5.53
CA GLN A 9 -11.97 -16.38 5.98
C GLN A 9 -10.97 -17.44 6.47
N VAL A 10 -11.43 -18.46 7.22
CA VAL A 10 -10.57 -19.58 7.68
C VAL A 10 -10.11 -20.42 6.50
N LYS A 11 -11.00 -20.78 5.56
CA LYS A 11 -10.67 -21.55 4.36
C LYS A 11 -9.60 -20.84 3.53
N TYR A 12 -9.80 -19.55 3.26
CA TYR A 12 -8.90 -18.75 2.45
C TYR A 12 -7.58 -18.43 3.14
N SER A 13 -7.60 -18.16 4.45
CA SER A 13 -6.38 -18.05 5.24
C SER A 13 -5.56 -19.34 5.20
N THR A 14 -6.20 -20.50 5.34
CA THR A 14 -5.51 -21.80 5.31
C THR A 14 -4.92 -22.09 3.93
N LEU A 15 -5.66 -21.79 2.86
CA LEU A 15 -5.21 -21.98 1.49
C LEU A 15 -4.01 -21.07 1.16
N ASN A 16 -4.07 -19.81 1.58
CA ASN A 16 -2.93 -18.88 1.44
C ASN A 16 -1.71 -19.35 2.25
N SER A 17 -1.88 -19.78 3.50
CA SER A 17 -0.78 -20.33 4.31
C SER A 17 -0.15 -21.59 3.69
N ALA A 18 -0.96 -22.47 3.10
CA ALA A 18 -0.45 -23.64 2.38
C ALA A 18 0.37 -23.25 1.15
N ILE A 19 -0.09 -22.24 0.37
CA ILE A 19 0.68 -21.69 -0.75
C ILE A 19 2.02 -21.14 -0.26
N TYR A 20 2.04 -20.34 0.82
CA TYR A 20 3.29 -19.83 1.39
C TYR A 20 4.24 -20.94 1.82
N ALA A 21 3.76 -21.95 2.54
CA ALA A 21 4.59 -23.09 2.96
C ALA A 21 5.18 -23.86 1.76
N LEU A 22 4.40 -24.06 0.70
CA LEU A 22 4.87 -24.71 -0.53
C LEU A 22 5.94 -23.88 -1.25
N LEU A 23 5.79 -22.56 -1.27
CA LEU A 23 6.80 -21.65 -1.83
C LEU A 23 8.12 -21.77 -1.05
N GLU A 24 8.06 -21.69 0.28
CA GLU A 24 9.24 -21.84 1.15
C GLU A 24 9.93 -23.19 0.97
N LEU A 25 9.17 -24.29 0.89
CA LEU A 25 9.71 -25.63 0.65
C LEU A 25 10.37 -25.74 -0.73
N ARG A 26 9.77 -25.15 -1.76
CA ARG A 26 10.34 -25.14 -3.12
C ARG A 26 11.66 -24.38 -3.15
N LEU A 27 11.72 -23.22 -2.52
CA LEU A 27 12.95 -22.43 -2.43
C LEU A 27 14.03 -23.15 -1.63
N ALA A 28 13.68 -23.76 -0.50
CA ALA A 28 14.62 -24.56 0.28
C ALA A 28 15.15 -25.74 -0.54
N ALA A 29 14.31 -26.40 -1.31
CA ALA A 29 14.73 -27.47 -2.22
C ALA A 29 15.66 -26.94 -3.33
N ASP A 30 15.31 -25.85 -4.00
CA ASP A 30 16.11 -25.22 -5.05
C ASP A 30 17.50 -24.79 -4.52
N LEU A 31 17.56 -24.28 -3.29
CA LEU A 31 18.80 -23.92 -2.61
C LEU A 31 19.66 -25.14 -2.26
N LEU A 32 19.06 -26.19 -1.71
CA LEU A 32 19.75 -27.45 -1.40
C LEU A 32 20.28 -28.13 -2.66
N SER A 33 19.50 -28.13 -3.74
CA SER A 33 19.92 -28.62 -5.06
C SER A 33 21.06 -27.78 -5.62
N GLY A 34 21.01 -26.46 -5.50
CA GLY A 34 22.11 -25.59 -5.91
C GLY A 34 23.43 -25.89 -5.17
N LEU A 35 23.36 -26.13 -3.86
CA LEU A 35 24.53 -26.51 -3.06
C LEU A 35 25.08 -27.90 -3.41
N ALA A 36 24.21 -28.84 -3.82
CA ALA A 36 24.60 -30.20 -4.20
C ALA A 36 25.20 -30.28 -5.62
N ASP A 37 24.73 -29.44 -6.55
CA ASP A 37 25.08 -29.49 -7.99
C ASP A 37 26.13 -28.46 -8.44
N GLY A 38 26.83 -27.81 -7.49
CA GLY A 38 27.81 -26.74 -7.72
C GLY A 38 28.89 -27.00 -8.79
N ASP A 39 29.11 -28.26 -9.17
CA ASP A 39 30.06 -28.66 -10.23
C ASP A 39 29.44 -29.33 -11.48
N ARG A 40 28.14 -29.68 -11.50
CA ARG A 40 27.53 -30.44 -12.63
C ARG A 40 26.68 -29.60 -13.58
N ALA A 41 26.18 -28.45 -13.14
CA ALA A 41 25.31 -27.60 -13.97
C ALA A 41 26.06 -26.76 -15.03
N ALA A 42 27.39 -26.77 -15.05
CA ALA A 42 28.19 -25.99 -16.00
C ALA A 42 28.14 -26.52 -17.45
N GLY A 43 27.69 -27.77 -17.68
CA GLY A 43 27.83 -28.45 -18.97
C GLY A 43 26.57 -28.69 -19.79
N GLN A 44 25.36 -28.49 -19.24
CA GLN A 44 24.13 -28.92 -19.93
C GLN A 44 22.92 -28.01 -19.62
N GLN A 45 22.88 -26.78 -20.11
CA GLN A 45 21.63 -26.01 -20.12
C GLN A 45 21.54 -25.19 -21.41
N GLY A 46 20.81 -25.74 -22.39
CA GLY A 46 20.42 -25.02 -23.62
C GLY A 46 19.45 -23.87 -23.34
N GLU A 47 19.10 -23.13 -24.40
CA GLU A 47 18.19 -21.97 -24.39
C GLU A 47 16.77 -22.27 -23.86
N GLU A 48 16.42 -23.54 -23.59
CA GLU A 48 15.09 -23.98 -23.13
C GLU A 48 14.91 -24.02 -21.60
N ALA A 49 15.96 -23.83 -20.78
CA ALA A 49 15.82 -23.84 -19.33
C ALA A 49 15.05 -22.59 -18.82
N GLY A 50 14.17 -22.77 -17.83
CA GLY A 50 13.40 -21.71 -17.17
C GLY A 50 14.24 -20.60 -16.50
N TRP A 51 13.59 -19.71 -15.76
CA TRP A 51 14.29 -18.64 -15.04
C TRP A 51 14.88 -19.12 -13.69
N GLU A 52 14.35 -20.22 -13.15
CA GLU A 52 14.68 -20.78 -11.84
C GLU A 52 16.18 -21.13 -11.69
N PRO A 53 16.86 -21.80 -12.65
CA PRO A 53 18.28 -22.10 -12.52
C PRO A 53 19.17 -20.85 -12.44
N ILE A 54 18.77 -19.76 -13.11
CA ILE A 54 19.49 -18.48 -13.02
C ILE A 54 19.27 -17.85 -11.64
N ALA A 55 18.05 -17.91 -11.11
CA ALA A 55 17.75 -17.40 -9.78
C ALA A 55 18.58 -18.10 -8.70
N VAL A 56 18.72 -19.43 -8.77
CA VAL A 56 19.58 -20.21 -7.87
C VAL A 56 21.04 -19.75 -7.93
N ARG A 57 21.59 -19.58 -9.13
CA ARG A 57 22.99 -19.09 -9.30
C ARG A 57 23.19 -17.67 -8.76
N ILE A 58 22.20 -16.79 -8.93
CA ILE A 58 22.25 -15.45 -8.34
C ILE A 58 22.20 -15.53 -6.82
N GLN A 59 21.37 -16.40 -6.24
CA GLN A 59 21.31 -16.60 -4.79
C GLN A 59 22.64 -17.11 -4.22
N GLN A 60 23.31 -18.04 -4.91
CA GLN A 60 24.65 -18.49 -4.54
C GLN A 60 25.66 -17.34 -4.57
N ALA A 61 25.70 -16.58 -5.67
CA ALA A 61 26.59 -15.42 -5.79
C ALA A 61 26.28 -14.35 -4.72
N LEU A 62 25.02 -14.19 -4.31
CA LEU A 62 24.65 -13.33 -3.19
C LEU A 62 25.27 -13.82 -1.87
N TRP A 63 25.21 -15.11 -1.57
CA TRP A 63 25.84 -15.69 -0.38
C TRP A 63 27.36 -15.59 -0.38
N ASP A 64 27.99 -15.71 -1.54
CA ASP A 64 29.44 -15.54 -1.70
C ASP A 64 29.87 -14.06 -1.74
N ALA A 65 28.92 -13.12 -1.64
CA ALA A 65 29.12 -11.69 -1.83
C ALA A 65 29.75 -11.30 -3.18
N ASP A 66 29.56 -12.12 -4.22
CA ASP A 66 30.10 -11.93 -5.57
C ASP A 66 29.17 -11.00 -6.39
N ALA A 67 29.33 -9.70 -6.15
CA ALA A 67 28.59 -8.66 -6.87
C ALA A 67 28.79 -8.71 -8.40
N PRO A 68 30.01 -8.91 -8.95
CA PRO A 68 30.23 -9.06 -10.39
C PRO A 68 29.41 -10.18 -11.04
N THR A 69 29.36 -11.37 -10.43
CA THR A 69 28.56 -12.49 -10.98
C THR A 69 27.07 -12.16 -10.97
N VAL A 70 26.57 -11.53 -9.90
CA VAL A 70 25.17 -11.08 -9.83
C VAL A 70 24.86 -10.08 -10.94
N GLN A 71 25.74 -9.10 -11.18
CA GLN A 71 25.57 -8.11 -12.25
C GLN A 71 25.52 -8.74 -13.64
N GLN A 72 26.31 -9.79 -13.89
CA GLN A 72 26.31 -10.50 -15.17
C GLN A 72 25.03 -11.34 -15.38
N LEU A 73 24.53 -11.98 -14.33
CA LEU A 73 23.39 -12.90 -14.43
C LEU A 73 22.03 -12.19 -14.39
N LEU A 74 21.92 -11.07 -13.67
CA LEU A 74 20.65 -10.37 -13.47
C LEU A 74 19.96 -9.96 -14.79
N PRO A 75 20.63 -9.36 -15.79
CA PRO A 75 19.97 -9.03 -17.06
C PRO A 75 19.38 -10.25 -17.78
N THR A 76 19.99 -11.42 -17.62
CA THR A 76 19.48 -12.67 -18.20
C THR A 76 18.26 -13.17 -17.43
N LEU A 77 18.27 -13.10 -16.10
CA LEU A 77 17.08 -13.38 -15.27
C LEU A 77 15.91 -12.50 -15.71
N LEU A 78 16.10 -11.18 -15.75
CA LEU A 78 15.05 -10.22 -16.09
C LEU A 78 14.46 -10.44 -17.49
N ARG A 79 15.28 -10.88 -18.45
CA ARG A 79 14.81 -11.26 -19.80
C ARG A 79 13.98 -12.53 -19.78
N ARG A 80 14.39 -13.56 -19.03
CA ARG A 80 13.65 -14.83 -18.95
C ARG A 80 12.32 -14.68 -18.20
N THR A 81 12.26 -13.82 -17.20
CA THR A 81 11.03 -13.57 -16.43
C THR A 81 10.05 -12.62 -17.12
N ALA A 82 10.45 -12.00 -18.25
CA ALA A 82 9.66 -10.94 -18.90
C ALA A 82 8.24 -11.36 -19.33
N ARG A 83 8.02 -12.66 -19.55
CA ARG A 83 6.72 -13.24 -19.95
C ARG A 83 6.03 -14.03 -18.83
N CYS A 84 6.62 -14.08 -17.65
CA CYS A 84 6.04 -14.82 -16.52
C CYS A 84 4.96 -13.98 -15.84
N PRO A 85 3.86 -14.60 -15.34
CA PRO A 85 2.84 -13.85 -14.61
C PRO A 85 3.41 -13.27 -13.32
N LEU A 86 3.02 -12.04 -12.99
CA LEU A 86 3.32 -11.35 -11.72
C LEU A 86 2.03 -10.85 -11.03
N THR A 87 0.90 -11.13 -11.67
CA THR A 87 -0.46 -10.86 -11.20
C THR A 87 -1.24 -12.16 -11.25
N TYR A 88 -2.26 -12.26 -10.39
CA TYR A 88 -3.14 -13.43 -10.35
C TYR A 88 -4.51 -13.04 -9.84
N VAL A 89 -5.54 -13.77 -10.26
CA VAL A 89 -6.86 -13.68 -9.62
C VAL A 89 -6.80 -14.54 -8.35
N PRO A 90 -7.17 -14.01 -7.18
CA PRO A 90 -7.24 -14.79 -5.94
C PRO A 90 -8.13 -16.03 -6.11
N VAL A 91 -7.79 -17.14 -5.45
CA VAL A 91 -8.55 -18.40 -5.53
C VAL A 91 -9.97 -18.21 -4.98
N GLU A 92 -10.11 -17.25 -4.07
CA GLU A 92 -11.34 -16.71 -3.52
C GLU A 92 -12.33 -16.28 -4.61
N LEU A 93 -11.81 -15.64 -5.65
CA LEU A 93 -12.55 -15.06 -6.77
C LEU A 93 -12.60 -16.00 -7.99
N GLY A 94 -12.33 -17.29 -7.79
CA GLY A 94 -12.33 -18.29 -8.86
C GLY A 94 -11.05 -18.33 -9.71
N GLY A 95 -9.97 -17.70 -9.24
CA GLY A 95 -8.68 -17.73 -9.93
C GLY A 95 -8.00 -19.10 -9.92
N ASP A 96 -7.15 -19.34 -10.92
CA ASP A 96 -6.36 -20.57 -11.06
C ASP A 96 -5.25 -20.62 -9.98
N PRO A 97 -5.28 -21.59 -9.04
CA PRO A 97 -4.26 -21.73 -8.00
C PRO A 97 -2.83 -21.87 -8.56
N MET A 98 -2.65 -22.49 -9.72
CA MET A 98 -1.32 -22.68 -10.31
C MET A 98 -0.74 -21.37 -10.81
N LYS A 99 -1.57 -20.47 -11.37
CA LYS A 99 -1.14 -19.12 -11.75
C LYS A 99 -0.76 -18.30 -10.53
N ALA A 100 -1.53 -18.40 -9.44
CA ALA A 100 -1.22 -17.74 -8.18
C ALA A 100 0.14 -18.21 -7.61
N ILE A 101 0.40 -19.53 -7.60
CA ILE A 101 1.69 -20.08 -7.17
C ILE A 101 2.83 -19.59 -8.06
N GLN A 102 2.66 -19.58 -9.39
CA GLN A 102 3.70 -19.10 -10.32
C GLN A 102 4.03 -17.62 -10.11
N ALA A 103 3.00 -16.77 -10.01
CA ALA A 103 3.18 -15.33 -9.77
C ALA A 103 3.85 -15.06 -8.43
N ARG A 104 3.38 -15.71 -7.35
CA ARG A 104 3.98 -15.56 -6.01
C ARG A 104 5.39 -16.14 -5.92
N SER A 105 5.71 -17.21 -6.65
CA SER A 105 7.08 -17.76 -6.73
C SER A 105 8.06 -16.72 -7.30
N LEU A 106 7.68 -16.11 -8.43
CA LEU A 106 8.51 -15.09 -9.07
C LEU A 106 8.63 -13.83 -8.18
N LEU A 107 7.50 -13.39 -7.60
CA LEU A 107 7.48 -12.26 -6.71
C LEU A 107 8.37 -12.47 -5.49
N PHE A 108 8.32 -13.64 -4.87
CA PHE A 108 9.19 -13.97 -3.74
C PHE A 108 10.67 -13.81 -4.12
N VAL A 109 11.07 -14.36 -5.27
CA VAL A 109 12.45 -14.24 -5.76
C VAL A 109 12.81 -12.78 -5.97
N PHE A 110 11.91 -11.98 -6.54
CA PHE A 110 12.13 -10.54 -6.70
C PHE A 110 12.24 -9.82 -5.35
N GLN A 111 11.44 -10.17 -4.35
CA GLN A 111 11.52 -9.59 -3.00
C GLN A 111 12.85 -9.94 -2.33
N LEU A 112 13.31 -11.19 -2.45
CA LEU A 112 14.62 -11.62 -1.94
C LEU A 112 15.76 -10.83 -2.59
N LEU A 113 15.73 -10.70 -3.92
CA LEU A 113 16.73 -9.92 -4.65
C LEU A 113 16.67 -8.44 -4.26
N ALA A 114 15.48 -7.84 -4.20
CA ALA A 114 15.29 -6.44 -3.83
C ALA A 114 15.82 -6.11 -2.42
N ARG A 115 15.71 -7.06 -1.49
CA ARG A 115 16.29 -6.96 -0.13
C ARG A 115 17.81 -7.14 -0.12
N SER A 116 18.34 -7.99 -1.00
CA SER A 116 19.72 -8.47 -0.93
C SER A 116 20.70 -7.67 -1.77
N LEU A 117 20.32 -7.29 -2.99
CA LEU A 117 21.16 -6.54 -3.94
C LEU A 117 21.74 -5.26 -3.32
N PRO A 118 20.98 -4.42 -2.58
CA PRO A 118 21.55 -3.22 -1.98
C PRO A 118 22.65 -3.49 -0.95
N ARG A 119 22.65 -4.67 -0.32
CA ARG A 119 23.68 -5.06 0.67
C ARG A 119 25.04 -5.33 0.02
N LEU A 120 25.07 -5.58 -1.29
CA LEU A 120 26.26 -5.70 -2.12
C LEU A 120 26.63 -4.40 -2.85
N GLY A 121 25.95 -3.28 -2.56
CA GLY A 121 26.14 -2.02 -3.28
C GLY A 121 25.49 -1.96 -4.66
N LEU A 122 24.67 -2.97 -5.02
CA LEU A 122 23.99 -3.08 -6.32
C LEU A 122 22.67 -2.28 -6.35
N ILE A 123 22.79 -0.95 -6.16
CA ILE A 123 21.63 -0.05 -6.05
C ILE A 123 20.91 0.10 -7.40
N ASP A 124 21.66 0.27 -8.48
CA ASP A 124 21.09 0.46 -9.82
C ASP A 124 20.38 -0.80 -10.30
N GLU A 125 20.96 -1.96 -10.04
CA GLU A 125 20.41 -3.29 -10.30
C GLU A 125 19.10 -3.50 -9.55
N THR A 126 19.02 -3.04 -8.30
CA THR A 126 17.77 -3.09 -7.51
C THR A 126 16.69 -2.24 -8.17
N ILE A 127 17.03 -1.04 -8.64
CA ILE A 127 16.08 -0.17 -9.35
C ILE A 127 15.67 -0.80 -10.70
N GLN A 128 16.62 -1.41 -11.43
CA GLN A 128 16.33 -2.14 -12.68
C GLN A 128 15.37 -3.31 -12.45
N LEU A 129 15.55 -4.08 -11.37
CA LEU A 129 14.64 -5.16 -10.95
C LEU A 129 13.22 -4.64 -10.72
N LEU A 130 13.06 -3.55 -9.96
CA LEU A 130 11.74 -2.95 -9.72
C LEU A 130 11.09 -2.43 -11.02
N HIS A 131 11.87 -1.82 -11.91
CA HIS A 131 11.38 -1.41 -13.23
C HIS A 131 10.98 -2.62 -14.10
N ALA A 132 11.69 -3.74 -14.00
CA ALA A 132 11.33 -4.97 -14.70
C ALA A 132 10.04 -5.58 -14.14
N ALA A 133 9.92 -5.69 -12.82
CA ALA A 133 8.72 -6.19 -12.16
C ALA A 133 7.47 -5.38 -12.54
N HIS A 134 7.58 -4.05 -12.49
CA HIS A 134 6.51 -3.16 -12.93
C HIS A 134 6.15 -3.39 -14.41
N ARG A 135 7.13 -3.52 -15.31
CA ARG A 135 6.85 -3.81 -16.73
C ARG A 135 6.13 -5.14 -16.94
N ILE A 136 6.54 -6.19 -16.22
CA ILE A 136 5.92 -7.52 -16.31
C ILE A 136 4.47 -7.47 -15.83
N GLN A 137 4.20 -6.79 -14.72
CA GLN A 137 2.84 -6.55 -14.25
C GLN A 137 2.00 -5.84 -15.31
N LEU A 138 2.54 -4.79 -15.95
CA LEU A 138 1.82 -4.02 -16.97
C LEU A 138 1.55 -4.81 -18.25
N SER A 139 2.42 -5.75 -18.63
CA SER A 139 2.23 -6.54 -19.85
C SER A 139 1.27 -7.71 -19.65
N ASN A 140 1.08 -8.17 -18.42
CA ASN A 140 0.34 -9.39 -18.11
C ASN A 140 -1.02 -9.15 -17.45
N SER A 141 -1.33 -7.91 -17.06
CA SER A 141 -2.62 -7.58 -16.45
C SER A 141 -3.75 -7.57 -17.48
N THR A 142 -4.69 -8.50 -17.35
CA THR A 142 -5.78 -8.72 -18.33
C THR A 142 -7.17 -8.50 -17.77
N SER A 143 -7.39 -8.57 -16.45
CA SER A 143 -8.71 -8.34 -15.83
C SER A 143 -8.67 -7.40 -14.60
N ARG A 144 -9.84 -6.86 -14.24
CA ARG A 144 -10.05 -5.98 -13.08
C ARG A 144 -9.83 -6.71 -11.74
N ASP A 145 -9.98 -8.03 -11.72
CA ASP A 145 -9.91 -8.87 -10.51
C ASP A 145 -8.49 -9.42 -10.24
N GLU A 146 -7.52 -9.08 -11.08
CA GLU A 146 -6.14 -9.46 -10.87
C GLU A 146 -5.50 -8.63 -9.75
N VAL A 147 -4.99 -9.32 -8.73
CA VAL A 147 -4.23 -8.72 -7.64
C VAL A 147 -2.77 -8.60 -8.05
N SER A 148 -2.19 -7.43 -7.74
CA SER A 148 -0.76 -7.19 -7.82
C SER A 148 -0.19 -6.89 -6.45
N GLU A 149 0.92 -7.54 -6.12
CA GLU A 149 1.69 -7.32 -4.90
C GLU A 149 2.96 -6.48 -5.16
N PHE A 150 2.98 -5.71 -6.25
CA PHE A 150 4.13 -4.83 -6.58
C PHE A 150 4.38 -3.76 -5.50
N ASP A 151 3.34 -3.30 -4.81
CA ASP A 151 3.45 -2.33 -3.72
C ASP A 151 4.41 -2.80 -2.62
N GLU A 152 4.31 -4.08 -2.26
CA GLU A 152 5.16 -4.68 -1.23
C GLU A 152 6.61 -4.80 -1.72
N LEU A 153 6.79 -5.27 -2.95
CA LEU A 153 8.10 -5.35 -3.60
C LEU A 153 8.77 -3.98 -3.71
N PHE A 154 8.02 -2.95 -4.10
CA PHE A 154 8.49 -1.57 -4.19
C PHE A 154 8.89 -1.04 -2.81
N ARG A 155 8.04 -1.21 -1.79
CA ARG A 155 8.32 -0.79 -0.41
C ARG A 155 9.60 -1.42 0.10
N GLU A 156 9.78 -2.72 -0.13
CA GLU A 156 10.93 -3.47 0.35
C GLU A 156 12.22 -3.07 -0.38
N GLY A 157 12.20 -3.02 -1.72
CA GLY A 157 13.37 -2.62 -2.50
C GLY A 157 13.82 -1.19 -2.22
N MET A 158 12.88 -0.25 -2.11
CA MET A 158 13.19 1.13 -1.75
C MET A 158 13.78 1.23 -0.34
N ARG A 159 13.17 0.56 0.64
CA ARG A 159 13.67 0.52 2.01
C ARG A 159 15.10 -0.02 2.05
N ALA A 160 15.37 -1.15 1.41
CA ALA A 160 16.68 -1.78 1.37
C ALA A 160 17.75 -0.87 0.72
N VAL A 161 17.40 -0.15 -0.36
CA VAL A 161 18.29 0.84 -0.98
C VAL A 161 18.60 1.99 -0.03
N VAL A 162 17.60 2.62 0.59
CA VAL A 162 17.85 3.73 1.53
C VAL A 162 18.64 3.25 2.75
N GLU A 163 18.38 2.04 3.25
CA GLU A 163 19.13 1.44 4.35
C GLU A 163 20.60 1.23 3.99
N ALA A 164 20.90 0.73 2.78
CA ALA A 164 22.27 0.57 2.30
C ALA A 164 23.01 1.91 2.22
N ILE A 165 22.36 2.96 1.69
CA ILE A 165 22.91 4.33 1.62
C ILE A 165 23.25 4.85 3.02
N VAL A 166 22.30 4.79 3.95
CA VAL A 166 22.48 5.33 5.29
C VAL A 166 23.48 4.50 6.10
N HIS A 167 23.52 3.19 5.89
CA HIS A 167 24.52 2.31 6.47
C HIS A 167 25.93 2.67 6.00
N ALA A 168 26.15 2.79 4.68
CA ALA A 168 27.44 3.20 4.12
C ALA A 168 27.91 4.55 4.71
N ALA A 169 26.99 5.51 4.84
CA ALA A 169 27.28 6.78 5.49
C ALA A 169 27.63 6.65 6.98
N ASN A 170 27.04 5.69 7.70
CA ASN A 170 27.30 5.50 9.12
C ASN A 170 28.65 4.81 9.41
N GLU A 171 29.06 3.89 8.53
CA GLU A 171 30.34 3.18 8.63
C GLU A 171 31.55 4.03 8.19
N THR A 172 31.31 5.02 7.33
CA THR A 172 32.38 5.90 6.81
C THR A 172 32.96 6.80 7.90
N LYS A 173 34.30 6.94 7.91
CA LYS A 173 35.04 7.82 8.84
C LYS A 173 35.89 8.84 8.06
N PRO A 174 35.72 10.17 8.30
CA PRO A 174 34.74 10.77 9.19
C PRO A 174 33.31 10.60 8.69
N ARG A 175 32.35 10.53 9.63
CA ARG A 175 30.93 10.35 9.30
C ARG A 175 30.42 11.56 8.50
N PRO A 176 29.82 11.36 7.31
CA PRO A 176 29.24 12.44 6.51
C PRO A 176 28.18 13.21 7.29
N ARG A 177 28.07 14.50 7.00
CA ARG A 177 27.06 15.38 7.62
C ARG A 177 25.67 14.97 7.18
N ASP A 178 24.68 15.25 8.03
CA ASP A 178 23.29 14.89 7.76
C ASP A 178 22.74 15.55 6.48
N GLU A 179 23.22 16.75 6.13
CA GLU A 179 22.88 17.42 4.87
C GLU A 179 23.41 16.68 3.63
N GLU A 180 24.57 16.03 3.72
CA GLU A 180 25.17 15.26 2.63
C GLU A 180 24.41 13.93 2.43
N VAL A 181 24.11 13.25 3.54
CA VAL A 181 23.28 12.03 3.54
C VAL A 181 21.90 12.33 2.96
N LEU A 182 21.28 13.40 3.40
CA LEU A 182 19.97 13.84 2.91
C LEU A 182 19.98 14.13 1.41
N ARG A 183 21.03 14.78 0.90
CA ARG A 183 21.17 15.06 -0.54
C ARG A 183 21.25 13.77 -1.35
N CYS A 184 22.02 12.79 -0.87
CA CYS A 184 22.14 11.49 -1.52
C CYS A 184 20.81 10.72 -1.50
N VAL A 185 20.16 10.63 -0.33
CA VAL A 185 18.85 9.96 -0.19
C VAL A 185 17.80 10.62 -1.08
N ARG A 186 17.76 11.95 -1.19
CA ARG A 186 16.89 12.67 -2.13
C ARG A 186 17.08 12.19 -3.56
N ARG A 187 18.30 12.21 -4.07
CA ARG A 187 18.58 11.82 -5.47
C ARG A 187 18.11 10.40 -5.80
N PHE A 188 18.34 9.44 -4.90
CA PHE A 188 17.83 8.09 -5.11
C PHE A 188 16.32 8.02 -4.97
N ALA A 189 15.73 8.64 -3.94
CA ALA A 189 14.28 8.66 -3.73
C ALA A 189 13.53 9.20 -4.96
N GLU A 190 14.09 10.17 -5.69
CA GLU A 190 13.51 10.70 -6.92
C GLU A 190 13.25 9.62 -8.00
N ARG A 191 14.19 8.69 -8.15
CA ARG A 191 14.05 7.57 -9.10
C ARG A 191 12.88 6.67 -8.70
N PHE A 192 12.71 6.44 -7.40
CA PHE A 192 11.57 5.72 -6.85
C PHE A 192 10.27 6.50 -7.00
N PHE A 193 10.25 7.82 -6.81
CA PHE A 193 9.07 8.65 -7.06
C PHE A 193 8.59 8.53 -8.51
N ARG A 194 9.49 8.57 -9.50
CA ARG A 194 9.12 8.39 -10.92
C ARG A 194 8.54 7.01 -11.22
N LEU A 195 9.08 5.96 -10.61
CA LEU A 195 8.52 4.61 -10.75
C LEU A 195 7.15 4.51 -10.08
N TRP A 196 7.04 5.01 -8.84
CA TRP A 196 5.81 5.00 -8.06
C TRP A 196 4.70 5.81 -8.73
N LYS A 197 4.99 7.00 -9.26
CA LYS A 197 4.01 7.84 -9.99
C LYS A 197 3.39 7.07 -11.15
N ARG A 198 4.21 6.40 -11.97
CA ARG A 198 3.73 5.58 -13.11
C ARG A 198 2.86 4.41 -12.67
N HIS A 199 3.21 3.79 -11.54
CA HIS A 199 2.44 2.71 -10.94
C HIS A 199 1.07 3.21 -10.45
N CYS A 200 1.06 4.30 -9.67
CA CYS A 200 -0.15 4.90 -9.11
C CYS A 200 -1.14 5.36 -10.19
N GLN A 201 -0.66 5.88 -11.32
CA GLN A 201 -1.52 6.36 -12.42
C GLN A 201 -2.42 5.29 -13.04
N ARG A 202 -2.09 4.00 -12.87
CA ARG A 202 -2.88 2.89 -13.42
C ARG A 202 -3.76 2.20 -12.40
N LEU A 203 -3.63 2.57 -11.12
CA LEU A 203 -4.39 1.98 -10.03
C LEU A 203 -5.54 2.90 -9.61
N ARG A 204 -6.71 2.30 -9.42
CA ARG A 204 -7.82 2.94 -8.70
C ARG A 204 -7.68 2.55 -7.22
N ILE A 205 -7.53 3.55 -6.36
CA ILE A 205 -7.49 3.35 -4.90
C ILE A 205 -8.91 3.25 -4.34
N SER A 206 -9.87 3.92 -4.98
CA SER A 206 -11.29 3.89 -4.61
C SER A 206 -12.15 3.86 -5.88
N PRO A 207 -13.34 3.22 -5.88
CA PRO A 207 -14.28 3.23 -7.00
C PRO A 207 -14.61 4.65 -7.48
N VAL A 208 -14.70 5.60 -6.53
CA VAL A 208 -15.06 6.98 -6.83
C VAL A 208 -13.99 7.75 -7.62
N GLU A 209 -12.73 7.28 -7.66
CA GLU A 209 -11.68 7.89 -8.48
C GLU A 209 -11.96 7.74 -9.98
N GLY A 210 -12.66 6.66 -10.34
CA GLY A 210 -12.99 6.36 -11.72
C GLY A 210 -14.15 7.16 -12.28
N VAL A 211 -14.89 7.88 -11.42
CA VAL A 211 -16.15 8.54 -11.73
C VAL A 211 -15.88 9.94 -12.28
N ASP A 212 -16.11 10.10 -13.58
CA ASP A 212 -16.01 11.40 -14.24
C ASP A 212 -17.19 12.34 -13.88
N ASP A 213 -17.19 13.56 -14.42
CA ASP A 213 -18.24 14.54 -14.09
C ASP A 213 -19.62 14.19 -14.67
N SER A 214 -19.67 13.40 -15.76
CA SER A 214 -20.92 12.91 -16.35
C SER A 214 -21.51 11.77 -15.52
N GLU A 215 -20.70 10.73 -15.27
CA GLU A 215 -21.06 9.60 -14.41
C GLU A 215 -21.44 10.08 -13.00
N TRP A 216 -20.75 11.10 -12.49
CA TRP A 216 -21.10 11.72 -11.23
C TRP A 216 -22.49 12.38 -11.29
N SER A 217 -22.77 13.16 -12.34
CA SER A 217 -24.08 13.80 -12.50
C SER A 217 -25.22 12.78 -12.63
N GLU A 218 -24.96 11.66 -13.29
CA GLU A 218 -25.89 10.52 -13.39
C GLU A 218 -26.14 9.90 -12.01
N LEU A 219 -25.09 9.58 -11.26
CA LEU A 219 -25.20 9.05 -9.90
C LEU A 219 -25.94 10.01 -8.96
N GLN A 220 -25.67 11.32 -9.04
CA GLN A 220 -26.41 12.32 -8.27
C GLN A 220 -27.89 12.32 -8.62
N SER A 221 -28.22 12.20 -9.91
CA SER A 221 -29.60 12.18 -10.38
C SER A 221 -30.32 10.90 -9.94
N PHE A 222 -29.64 9.75 -10.02
CA PHE A 222 -30.12 8.47 -9.52
C PHE A 222 -30.45 8.54 -8.02
N ILE A 223 -29.49 8.98 -7.20
CA ILE A 223 -29.68 9.08 -5.74
C ILE A 223 -30.81 10.05 -5.39
N ARG A 224 -30.88 11.23 -6.03
CA ARG A 224 -31.94 12.20 -5.75
C ARG A 224 -33.32 11.71 -6.13
N ARG A 225 -33.43 10.93 -7.21
CA ARG A 225 -34.71 10.47 -7.75
C ARG A 225 -35.25 9.24 -7.02
N TYR A 226 -34.38 8.29 -6.71
CA TYR A 226 -34.76 6.98 -6.17
C TYR A 226 -34.35 6.77 -4.70
N GLY A 227 -33.47 7.60 -4.16
CA GLY A 227 -32.83 7.37 -2.86
C GLY A 227 -33.79 7.28 -1.68
N ALA A 228 -34.87 8.07 -1.67
CA ALA A 228 -35.84 8.10 -0.56
C ALA A 228 -36.56 6.76 -0.34
N ASP A 229 -36.85 6.04 -1.43
CA ASP A 229 -37.59 4.76 -1.39
C ASP A 229 -36.62 3.56 -1.30
N LEU A 230 -35.40 3.75 -1.78
CA LEU A 230 -34.39 2.71 -1.95
C LEU A 230 -33.40 2.63 -0.78
N LEU A 231 -32.79 3.76 -0.42
CA LEU A 231 -31.60 3.83 0.44
C LEU A 231 -31.98 3.98 1.91
N THR A 232 -32.87 3.09 2.36
CA THR A 232 -33.35 3.06 3.73
C THR A 232 -32.26 2.62 4.72
N PRO A 233 -32.39 2.95 6.02
CA PRO A 233 -31.43 2.49 7.03
C PRO A 233 -31.25 0.98 7.10
N MET A 234 -32.27 0.19 6.75
CA MET A 234 -32.16 -1.28 6.68
C MET A 234 -31.35 -1.70 5.45
N PHE A 235 -31.58 -1.08 4.29
CA PHE A 235 -30.83 -1.36 3.07
C PHE A 235 -29.34 -1.00 3.20
N LEU A 236 -29.03 0.14 3.80
CA LEU A 236 -27.67 0.67 3.94
C LEU A 236 -26.82 -0.03 5.03
N THR A 237 -27.20 -1.22 5.47
CA THR A 237 -26.37 -2.01 6.37
C THR A 237 -25.26 -2.70 5.57
N PRO A 238 -24.03 -2.86 6.12
CA PRO A 238 -22.94 -3.52 5.41
C PRO A 238 -23.31 -4.90 4.87
N ALA A 239 -24.07 -5.69 5.64
CA ALA A 239 -24.49 -7.02 5.23
C ALA A 239 -25.35 -7.01 3.94
N ASN A 240 -26.25 -6.04 3.82
CA ASN A 240 -27.13 -5.93 2.65
C ASN A 240 -26.38 -5.39 1.43
N LEU A 241 -25.47 -4.43 1.62
CA LEU A 241 -24.61 -3.94 0.54
C LEU A 241 -23.66 -5.04 0.03
N TYR A 242 -23.09 -5.85 0.93
CA TYR A 242 -22.28 -7.02 0.53
C TYR A 242 -23.12 -8.04 -0.24
N ALA A 243 -24.32 -8.36 0.24
CA ALA A 243 -25.21 -9.30 -0.45
C ALA A 243 -25.60 -8.80 -1.86
N LEU A 244 -25.83 -7.49 -2.03
CA LEU A 244 -26.07 -6.88 -3.34
C LEU A 244 -24.90 -7.13 -4.31
N LEU A 245 -23.67 -6.87 -3.88
CA LEU A 245 -22.48 -7.06 -4.72
C LEU A 245 -22.20 -8.55 -4.99
N GLU A 246 -22.42 -9.43 -4.02
CA GLU A 246 -22.21 -10.87 -4.17
C GLU A 246 -23.24 -11.52 -5.11
N GLN A 247 -24.52 -11.13 -5.00
CA GLN A 247 -25.60 -11.65 -5.84
C GLN A 247 -25.62 -11.02 -7.23
N GLY A 248 -25.09 -9.81 -7.35
CA GLY A 248 -25.14 -8.96 -8.53
C GLY A 248 -26.36 -8.03 -8.51
N PRO A 249 -26.20 -6.74 -8.89
CA PRO A 249 -27.27 -5.74 -8.86
C PRO A 249 -28.46 -6.12 -9.76
N ASP A 250 -28.23 -6.80 -10.87
CA ASP A 250 -29.29 -7.27 -11.76
C ASP A 250 -30.28 -8.21 -11.07
N ARG A 251 -29.77 -9.21 -10.34
CA ARG A 251 -30.64 -10.16 -9.64
C ARG A 251 -31.41 -9.48 -8.52
N TRP A 252 -30.78 -8.51 -7.88
CA TRP A 252 -31.43 -7.71 -6.86
C TRP A 252 -32.56 -6.85 -7.45
N LEU A 253 -32.37 -6.26 -8.63
CA LEU A 253 -33.42 -5.54 -9.35
C LEU A 253 -34.59 -6.45 -9.74
N ASP A 254 -34.33 -7.70 -10.15
CA ASP A 254 -35.42 -8.68 -10.39
C ASP A 254 -36.24 -8.93 -9.14
N ALA A 255 -35.58 -9.15 -8.00
CA ALA A 255 -36.25 -9.37 -6.73
C ALA A 255 -37.05 -8.13 -6.32
N LEU A 256 -36.51 -6.93 -6.52
CA LEU A 256 -37.20 -5.67 -6.21
C LEU A 256 -38.53 -5.54 -6.98
N VAL A 257 -38.54 -5.89 -8.26
CA VAL A 257 -39.74 -5.84 -9.09
C VAL A 257 -40.72 -6.96 -8.74
N GLN A 258 -40.23 -8.17 -8.46
CA GLN A 258 -41.08 -9.33 -8.13
C GLN A 258 -41.74 -9.22 -6.75
N GLU A 259 -41.04 -8.63 -5.78
CA GLU A 259 -41.47 -8.48 -4.39
C GLU A 259 -42.05 -7.10 -4.08
N ALA A 260 -42.33 -6.29 -5.11
CA ALA A 260 -42.85 -4.93 -4.96
C ALA A 260 -44.17 -4.94 -4.17
N ASP A 261 -44.15 -4.31 -2.98
CA ASP A 261 -45.32 -4.20 -2.10
C ASP A 261 -46.26 -3.12 -2.64
N PRO A 262 -47.50 -3.44 -3.06
CA PRO A 262 -48.45 -2.46 -3.56
C PRO A 262 -48.82 -1.36 -2.54
N LEU A 263 -48.57 -1.60 -1.25
CA LEU A 263 -48.82 -0.64 -0.17
C LEU A 263 -47.57 0.22 0.16
N LYS A 264 -46.40 -0.12 -0.39
CA LYS A 264 -45.15 0.64 -0.27
C LYS A 264 -44.52 0.80 -1.65
N PRO A 265 -45.00 1.75 -2.46
CA PRO A 265 -44.50 1.95 -3.82
C PRO A 265 -43.00 2.24 -3.78
N ASN A 266 -42.24 1.56 -4.64
CA ASN A 266 -40.83 1.80 -4.84
C ASN A 266 -40.65 2.40 -6.23
N ARG A 267 -40.26 3.67 -6.29
CA ARG A 267 -40.18 4.38 -7.56
C ARG A 267 -39.19 3.77 -8.55
N LEU A 268 -38.10 3.15 -8.07
CA LEU A 268 -37.16 2.48 -8.96
C LEU A 268 -37.79 1.23 -9.60
N ALA A 269 -38.58 0.46 -8.84
CA ALA A 269 -39.30 -0.69 -9.38
C ALA A 269 -40.34 -0.26 -10.43
N ASP A 270 -41.07 0.84 -10.17
CA ASP A 270 -42.10 1.35 -11.08
C ASP A 270 -41.53 1.95 -12.38
N GLU A 271 -40.36 2.58 -12.30
CA GLU A 271 -39.73 3.28 -13.43
C GLU A 271 -38.61 2.47 -14.11
N LEU A 272 -38.34 1.23 -13.68
CA LEU A 272 -37.36 0.37 -14.33
C LEU A 272 -37.78 0.08 -15.79
N ASP A 273 -36.83 0.15 -16.72
CA ASP A 273 -37.02 -0.02 -18.17
C ASP A 273 -37.92 1.01 -18.87
N THR A 274 -38.50 1.97 -18.13
CA THR A 274 -39.34 3.04 -18.67
C THR A 274 -38.78 4.44 -18.42
N GLY A 275 -38.16 4.65 -17.26
CA GLY A 275 -37.53 5.90 -16.84
C GLY A 275 -36.02 5.80 -16.64
N ILE A 276 -35.49 4.61 -16.37
CA ILE A 276 -34.05 4.30 -16.31
C ILE A 276 -33.80 2.92 -16.93
N GLY A 277 -32.73 2.80 -17.72
CA GLY A 277 -32.31 1.51 -18.25
C GLY A 277 -31.83 0.60 -17.12
N ARG A 278 -32.13 -0.69 -17.22
CA ARG A 278 -31.69 -1.66 -16.21
C ARG A 278 -30.19 -1.65 -15.97
N ASP A 279 -29.39 -1.61 -17.04
CA ASP A 279 -27.93 -1.58 -16.96
C ASP A 279 -27.45 -0.34 -16.20
N ASP A 280 -28.08 0.83 -16.44
CA ASP A 280 -27.74 2.08 -15.75
C ASP A 280 -28.13 2.03 -14.26
N ALA A 281 -29.29 1.46 -13.94
CA ALA A 281 -29.73 1.28 -12.56
C ALA A 281 -28.79 0.33 -11.80
N ALA A 282 -28.40 -0.77 -12.44
CA ALA A 282 -27.48 -1.76 -11.90
C ALA A 282 -26.10 -1.15 -11.64
N ALA A 283 -25.54 -0.44 -12.62
CA ALA A 283 -24.23 0.22 -12.50
C ALA A 283 -24.22 1.28 -11.38
N ASN A 284 -25.28 2.09 -11.26
CA ASN A 284 -25.39 3.08 -10.19
C ASN A 284 -25.50 2.43 -8.80
N LEU A 285 -26.26 1.33 -8.69
CA LEU A 285 -26.39 0.57 -7.44
C LEU A 285 -25.08 -0.08 -7.01
N GLU A 286 -24.37 -0.70 -7.96
CA GLU A 286 -23.08 -1.33 -7.73
C GLU A 286 -22.07 -0.29 -7.25
N LEU A 287 -21.90 0.80 -8.01
CA LEU A 287 -20.99 1.89 -7.65
C LEU A 287 -21.30 2.48 -6.28
N LEU A 288 -22.59 2.70 -5.98
CA LEU A 288 -23.02 3.23 -4.69
C LEU A 288 -22.67 2.27 -3.55
N ALA A 289 -22.92 0.97 -3.71
CA ALA A 289 -22.62 -0.02 -2.69
C ALA A 289 -21.11 -0.19 -2.48
N GLU A 290 -20.31 -0.21 -3.55
CA GLU A 290 -18.86 -0.23 -3.48
C GLU A 290 -18.33 0.98 -2.67
N ILE A 291 -18.79 2.20 -2.98
CA ILE A 291 -18.38 3.43 -2.27
C ILE A 291 -18.75 3.39 -0.79
N LEU A 292 -19.99 3.01 -0.46
CA LEU A 292 -20.48 3.01 0.92
C LEU A 292 -19.85 1.92 1.78
N LEU A 293 -19.53 0.77 1.20
CA LEU A 293 -18.80 -0.29 1.88
C LEU A 293 -17.35 0.10 2.14
N GLU A 294 -16.66 0.69 1.16
CA GLU A 294 -15.28 1.14 1.33
C GLU A 294 -15.16 2.24 2.40
N HIS A 295 -16.12 3.18 2.44
CA HIS A 295 -16.10 4.36 3.32
C HIS A 295 -17.17 4.27 4.44
N HIS A 296 -17.40 3.07 4.97
CA HIS A 296 -18.48 2.83 5.94
C HIS A 296 -18.32 3.60 7.25
N ASP A 297 -17.09 3.78 7.74
CA ASP A 297 -16.79 4.59 8.93
C ASP A 297 -17.22 6.05 8.76
N ILE A 298 -17.00 6.61 7.57
CA ILE A 298 -17.44 7.96 7.20
C ILE A 298 -18.96 8.01 7.08
N PHE A 299 -19.58 6.97 6.52
CA PHE A 299 -21.04 6.86 6.47
C PHE A 299 -21.67 6.82 7.87
N VAL A 300 -21.03 6.18 8.84
CA VAL A 300 -21.47 6.21 10.24
C VAL A 300 -21.39 7.63 10.82
N ASP A 301 -20.28 8.35 10.62
CA ASP A 301 -20.15 9.76 11.04
C ASP A 301 -21.21 10.65 10.38
N TYR A 302 -21.47 10.45 9.09
CA TYR A 302 -22.52 11.14 8.35
C TYR A 302 -23.89 10.95 9.01
N LYS A 303 -24.30 9.71 9.29
CA LYS A 303 -25.58 9.40 9.96
C LYS A 303 -25.71 10.03 11.34
N HIS A 304 -24.61 10.18 12.07
CA HIS A 304 -24.63 10.83 13.39
C HIS A 304 -24.66 12.36 13.30
N THR A 305 -24.14 12.93 12.21
CA THR A 305 -24.06 14.39 11.99
C THR A 305 -25.35 14.92 11.37
N THR A 306 -25.95 14.20 10.43
CA THR A 306 -27.19 14.61 9.77
C THR A 306 -28.42 14.22 10.59
N ILE A 307 -29.37 15.14 10.75
CA ILE A 307 -30.63 14.91 11.45
C ILE A 307 -31.43 13.79 10.74
N HIS A 308 -32.21 13.01 11.51
CA HIS A 308 -33.04 11.85 11.10
C HIS A 308 -34.06 12.06 9.94
N SER A 309 -34.03 13.18 9.21
CA SER A 309 -34.89 13.47 8.06
C SER A 309 -34.22 13.23 6.71
N ASP A 310 -33.07 12.55 6.68
CA ASP A 310 -32.44 12.09 5.44
C ASP A 310 -32.90 10.65 5.16
N TYR A 311 -33.76 10.49 4.16
CA TYR A 311 -34.29 9.17 3.76
C TYR A 311 -33.43 8.50 2.67
N GLY A 312 -32.24 9.03 2.39
CA GLY A 312 -31.28 8.48 1.45
C GLY A 312 -31.11 9.29 0.17
N GLU A 313 -32.06 10.16 -0.20
CA GLU A 313 -31.98 11.03 -1.39
C GLU A 313 -30.86 12.08 -1.30
N ARG A 314 -30.35 12.32 -0.09
CA ARG A 314 -29.28 13.28 0.22
C ARG A 314 -27.89 12.63 0.32
N LEU A 315 -27.79 11.31 0.16
CA LEU A 315 -26.53 10.57 0.26
C LEU A 315 -25.48 11.03 -0.77
N HIS A 316 -25.92 11.63 -1.88
CA HIS A 316 -25.03 12.27 -2.85
C HIS A 316 -24.16 13.38 -2.21
N MET A 317 -24.61 14.03 -1.14
CA MET A 317 -23.78 15.00 -0.41
C MET A 317 -22.60 14.32 0.27
N LEU A 318 -22.81 13.17 0.92
CA LEU A 318 -21.72 12.37 1.51
C LEU A 318 -20.69 11.99 0.45
N ILE A 319 -21.15 11.53 -0.72
CA ILE A 319 -20.23 11.12 -1.80
C ILE A 319 -19.40 12.31 -2.31
N GLU A 320 -19.91 13.55 -2.33
CA GLU A 320 -19.08 14.73 -2.63
C GLU A 320 -17.91 14.89 -1.64
N PHE A 321 -18.13 14.63 -0.35
CA PHE A 321 -17.06 14.65 0.64
C PHE A 321 -16.07 13.50 0.45
N ILE A 322 -16.56 12.29 0.16
CA ILE A 322 -15.71 11.12 -0.13
C ILE A 322 -14.85 11.38 -1.37
N ARG A 323 -15.40 11.96 -2.45
CA ARG A 323 -14.62 12.38 -3.64
C ARG A 323 -13.45 13.27 -3.25
N LEU A 324 -13.66 14.27 -2.40
CA LEU A 324 -12.58 15.14 -1.93
C LEU A 324 -11.57 14.41 -1.05
N LEU A 325 -12.03 13.54 -0.15
CA LEU A 325 -11.14 12.71 0.69
C LEU A 325 -10.26 11.80 -0.16
N VAL A 326 -10.84 11.15 -1.17
CA VAL A 326 -10.11 10.25 -2.05
C VAL A 326 -9.03 11.01 -2.84
N ARG A 327 -9.29 12.23 -3.29
CA ARG A 327 -8.25 13.10 -3.87
C ARG A 327 -7.12 13.40 -2.88
N TYR A 328 -7.45 13.67 -1.61
CA TYR A 328 -6.45 13.83 -0.56
C TYR A 328 -5.63 12.54 -0.35
N LYS A 329 -6.29 11.37 -0.26
CA LYS A 329 -5.64 10.07 -0.07
C LYS A 329 -4.74 9.70 -1.26
N ARG A 330 -5.15 10.02 -2.50
CA ARG A 330 -4.31 9.87 -3.70
C ARG A 330 -3.00 10.63 -3.56
N ILE A 331 -3.05 11.89 -3.11
CA ILE A 331 -1.84 12.69 -2.90
C ILE A 331 -0.96 12.08 -1.79
N ASP A 332 -1.54 11.66 -0.66
CA ASP A 332 -0.77 10.98 0.40
C ASP A 332 -0.12 9.69 -0.10
N TRP A 333 -0.83 8.93 -0.95
CA TRP A 333 -0.32 7.72 -1.57
C TRP A 333 0.93 7.97 -2.42
N HIS A 334 0.97 9.08 -3.18
CA HIS A 334 2.16 9.49 -3.93
C HIS A 334 3.37 9.82 -3.04
N LEU A 335 3.15 10.13 -1.76
CA LEU A 335 4.21 10.45 -0.80
C LEU A 335 4.76 9.21 -0.08
N LEU A 336 4.32 8.00 -0.44
CA LEU A 336 4.87 6.76 0.09
C LEU A 336 6.42 6.71 0.03
N PRO A 337 7.10 7.06 -1.09
CA PRO A 337 8.55 7.06 -1.13
C PRO A 337 9.15 8.02 -0.09
N ALA A 338 8.52 9.17 0.13
CA ALA A 338 8.94 10.14 1.14
C ALA A 338 8.86 9.55 2.56
N ARG A 339 7.78 8.83 2.86
CA ARG A 339 7.56 8.17 4.15
C ARG A 339 8.59 7.08 4.41
N ILE A 340 8.90 6.26 3.40
CA ILE A 340 9.92 5.20 3.50
C ILE A 340 11.29 5.81 3.80
N SER A 341 11.72 6.81 3.02
CA SER A 341 13.01 7.48 3.24
C SER A 341 13.10 8.09 4.65
N HIS A 342 12.04 8.76 5.08
CA HIS A 342 11.97 9.32 6.44
C HIS A 342 12.11 8.23 7.51
N SER A 343 11.31 7.16 7.44
CA SER A 343 11.33 6.07 8.43
C SER A 343 12.71 5.43 8.55
N VAL A 344 13.39 5.18 7.43
CA VAL A 344 14.76 4.64 7.42
C VAL A 344 15.76 5.61 8.07
N LEU A 345 15.69 6.91 7.77
CA LEU A 345 16.57 7.91 8.39
C LEU A 345 16.40 7.97 9.91
N VAL A 346 15.15 7.91 10.40
CA VAL A 346 14.86 7.89 11.83
C VAL A 346 15.43 6.62 12.48
N ARG A 347 15.14 5.44 11.91
CA ARG A 347 15.61 4.15 12.44
C ARG A 347 17.12 4.04 12.47
N ALA A 348 17.81 4.62 11.49
CA ALA A 348 19.26 4.68 11.44
C ALA A 348 19.89 5.75 12.36
N GLY A 349 19.09 6.47 13.16
CA GLY A 349 19.54 7.49 14.11
C GLY A 349 19.98 8.81 13.45
N ARG A 350 19.67 9.03 12.16
CA ARG A 350 19.95 10.27 11.41
C ARG A 350 18.83 11.29 11.62
N LEU A 351 18.58 11.65 12.89
CA LEU A 351 17.40 12.43 13.29
C LEU A 351 17.36 13.84 12.68
N ARG A 352 18.52 14.49 12.48
CA ARG A 352 18.57 15.82 11.85
C ARG A 352 18.30 15.72 10.35
N ALA A 353 18.84 14.71 9.65
CA ALA A 353 18.47 14.44 8.26
C ALA A 353 16.97 14.13 8.10
N ALA A 354 16.39 13.31 8.98
CA ALA A 354 14.95 13.01 8.99
C ALA A 354 14.10 14.27 9.18
N LYS A 355 14.46 15.14 10.13
CA LYS A 355 13.77 16.41 10.35
C LYS A 355 13.86 17.36 9.14
N LEU A 356 15.04 17.46 8.52
CA LEU A 356 15.22 18.26 7.30
C LEU A 356 14.45 17.69 6.10
N TRP A 357 14.27 16.36 6.05
CA TRP A 357 13.42 15.70 5.07
C TRP A 357 11.95 16.06 5.27
N GLU A 358 11.42 15.89 6.48
CA GLU A 358 10.04 16.24 6.86
C GLU A 358 9.73 17.71 6.55
N GLN A 359 10.61 18.64 6.92
CA GLN A 359 10.46 20.07 6.62
C GLN A 359 10.47 20.39 5.12
N ALA A 360 11.16 19.59 4.30
CA ALA A 360 11.14 19.78 2.86
C ALA A 360 9.81 19.29 2.25
N VAL A 361 9.32 18.14 2.72
CA VAL A 361 8.00 17.63 2.31
C VAL A 361 6.91 18.61 2.74
N GLU A 362 6.92 19.07 3.99
CA GLU A 362 5.95 20.03 4.51
C GLU A 362 5.91 21.32 3.68
N ARG A 363 7.07 21.93 3.42
CA ARG A 363 7.15 23.17 2.64
C ARG A 363 6.57 23.01 1.24
N ARG A 364 6.74 21.83 0.65
CA ARG A 364 6.32 21.55 -0.71
C ARG A 364 4.83 21.22 -0.81
N THR A 365 4.29 20.47 0.15
CA THR A 365 2.90 20.04 0.14
C THR A 365 1.96 21.05 0.83
N ARG A 366 2.49 22.08 1.49
CA ARG A 366 1.71 23.10 2.21
C ARG A 366 0.59 23.72 1.38
N LYS A 367 0.90 24.23 0.18
CA LYS A 367 -0.08 24.89 -0.68
C LYS A 367 -1.22 23.96 -1.07
N LEU A 368 -0.91 22.69 -1.35
CA LEU A 368 -1.86 21.66 -1.72
C LEU A 368 -2.77 21.29 -0.54
N ALA A 369 -2.20 21.10 0.65
CA ALA A 369 -2.96 20.85 1.87
C ALA A 369 -3.90 22.02 2.20
N ASP A 370 -3.40 23.26 2.08
CA ASP A 370 -4.21 24.46 2.32
C ASP A 370 -5.34 24.60 1.28
N GLU A 371 -5.12 24.23 0.02
CA GLU A 371 -6.16 24.21 -1.02
C GLU A 371 -7.26 23.17 -0.74
N LEU A 372 -6.87 21.95 -0.38
CA LEU A 372 -7.81 20.87 -0.02
C LEU A 372 -8.65 21.24 1.20
N LEU A 373 -8.06 21.87 2.21
CA LEU A 373 -8.79 22.40 3.37
C LEU A 373 -9.79 23.50 2.96
N ARG A 374 -9.43 24.39 2.04
CA ARG A 374 -10.36 25.40 1.50
C ARG A 374 -11.51 24.76 0.72
N GLN A 375 -11.25 23.70 -0.04
CA GLN A 375 -12.30 22.96 -0.74
C GLN A 375 -13.24 22.27 0.25
N LEU A 376 -12.70 21.68 1.32
CA LEU A 376 -13.49 21.09 2.40
C LEU A 376 -14.37 22.14 3.09
N ASP A 377 -13.82 23.32 3.39
CA ASP A 377 -14.59 24.44 3.96
C ASP A 377 -15.74 24.87 3.05
N ARG A 378 -15.56 24.85 1.73
CA ARG A 378 -16.61 25.17 0.77
C ARG A 378 -17.71 24.10 0.77
N LEU A 379 -17.34 22.82 0.79
CA LEU A 379 -18.31 21.71 0.86
C LEU A 379 -19.12 21.76 2.16
N GLU A 380 -18.47 21.97 3.30
CA GLU A 380 -19.17 22.09 4.59
C GLU A 380 -20.15 23.28 4.61
N ARG A 381 -19.78 24.41 4.02
CA ARG A 381 -20.69 25.57 3.90
C ARG A 381 -21.84 25.30 2.93
N LYS A 382 -21.57 24.63 1.80
CA LYS A 382 -22.56 24.29 0.77
C LYS A 382 -23.65 23.38 1.33
N HIS A 383 -23.25 22.35 2.09
CA HIS A 383 -24.16 21.31 2.58
C HIS A 383 -24.66 21.54 4.01
N GLY A 384 -24.05 22.45 4.77
CA GLY A 384 -24.53 22.88 6.08
C GLY A 384 -24.21 21.93 7.23
N PHE A 385 -23.31 20.96 7.04
CA PHE A 385 -22.82 20.04 8.08
C PHE A 385 -21.32 19.80 7.95
N ARG A 386 -20.71 19.24 9.00
CA ARG A 386 -19.27 18.95 9.07
C ARG A 386 -19.04 17.51 9.49
N LEU A 387 -18.29 16.76 8.68
CA LEU A 387 -17.89 15.39 9.00
C LEU A 387 -16.57 15.43 9.77
N GLN A 388 -16.62 15.06 11.04
CA GLN A 388 -15.45 15.13 11.93
C GLN A 388 -14.35 14.16 11.48
N SER A 389 -14.73 12.96 11.03
CA SER A 389 -13.82 11.95 10.48
C SER A 389 -12.95 12.52 9.35
N ILE A 390 -13.57 13.14 8.35
CA ILE A 390 -12.87 13.75 7.20
C ILE A 390 -12.06 14.97 7.62
N ARG A 391 -12.63 15.84 8.46
CA ARG A 391 -11.94 17.04 8.92
C ARG A 391 -10.67 16.70 9.72
N LEU A 392 -10.74 15.68 10.56
CA LEU A 392 -9.59 15.16 11.30
C LEU A 392 -8.49 14.70 10.34
N GLU A 393 -8.83 13.93 9.31
CA GLU A 393 -7.90 13.50 8.25
C GLU A 393 -7.18 14.66 7.55
N PHE A 394 -7.92 15.67 7.10
CA PHE A 394 -7.31 16.79 6.38
C PHE A 394 -6.41 17.65 7.28
N ASN A 395 -6.77 17.77 8.56
CA ASN A 395 -5.96 18.49 9.55
C ASN A 395 -4.63 17.79 9.85
N GLN A 396 -4.51 16.49 9.58
CA GLN A 396 -3.23 15.78 9.71
C GLN A 396 -2.18 16.31 8.72
N ARG A 397 -2.64 16.82 7.56
CA ARG A 397 -1.77 17.16 6.43
C ARG A 397 -0.89 15.96 6.02
N PHE A 398 0.02 16.18 5.10
CA PHE A 398 0.85 15.11 4.52
C PHE A 398 2.11 14.73 5.33
N VAL A 399 2.28 15.30 6.53
CA VAL A 399 3.49 15.08 7.36
C VAL A 399 3.21 14.31 8.64
N HIS A 400 1.93 14.14 9.00
CA HIS A 400 1.56 13.44 10.23
C HIS A 400 2.14 12.02 10.29
N ASN A 401 2.04 11.27 9.20
CA ASN A 401 2.61 9.93 9.08
C ASN A 401 4.12 9.89 9.40
N MET A 402 4.87 10.93 9.05
CA MET A 402 6.29 11.03 9.41
C MET A 402 6.50 11.31 10.90
N ALA A 403 5.65 12.14 11.50
CA ALA A 403 5.67 12.36 12.94
C ALA A 403 5.35 11.08 13.73
N VAL A 404 4.40 10.26 13.24
CA VAL A 404 4.07 8.95 13.81
C VAL A 404 5.26 7.99 13.71
N GLU A 405 5.93 7.90 12.55
CA GLU A 405 7.14 7.07 12.38
C GLU A 405 8.28 7.50 13.32
N ARG A 406 8.42 8.81 13.56
CA ARG A 406 9.39 9.34 14.53
C ARG A 406 9.09 8.89 15.95
N ALA A 407 7.82 8.92 16.35
CA ALA A 407 7.39 8.42 17.65
C ALA A 407 7.62 6.90 17.76
N ALA A 408 7.24 6.14 16.73
CA ALA A 408 7.42 4.69 16.67
C ALA A 408 8.90 4.30 16.83
N ALA A 409 9.83 4.99 16.16
CA ALA A 409 11.25 4.67 16.27
C ALA A 409 11.85 4.86 17.69
N LEU A 410 11.15 5.52 18.62
CA LEU A 410 11.57 5.61 20.02
C LEU A 410 11.30 4.31 20.78
N ILE A 411 10.41 3.45 20.31
CA ILE A 411 10.01 2.20 20.97
C ILE A 411 11.17 1.22 21.07
N GLU A 412 11.90 0.98 19.98
CA GLU A 412 13.02 0.02 19.99
C GLU A 412 14.12 0.40 21.01
N PRO A 413 14.60 1.66 21.06
CA PRO A 413 15.50 2.12 22.12
C PRO A 413 14.95 1.95 23.54
N ILE A 414 13.64 2.14 23.75
CA ILE A 414 13.00 1.99 25.07
C ILE A 414 12.98 0.52 25.51
N MET A 415 12.67 -0.39 24.58
CA MET A 415 12.50 -1.81 24.88
C MET A 415 13.82 -2.59 24.92
N ARG A 416 14.81 -2.24 24.10
CA ARG A 416 16.08 -2.97 24.01
C ARG A 416 17.21 -2.41 24.88
N ARG A 417 17.14 -1.14 25.31
CA ARG A 417 18.23 -0.51 26.06
C ARG A 417 17.81 -0.23 27.50
N THR A 418 18.76 -0.42 28.42
CA THR A 418 18.63 0.01 29.82
C THR A 418 19.40 1.32 30.03
N GLY A 419 18.96 2.15 30.97
CA GLY A 419 19.65 3.37 31.40
C GLY A 419 19.16 4.69 30.79
N ARG A 420 19.97 5.77 30.94
CA ARG A 420 19.56 7.17 30.68
C ARG A 420 19.05 7.46 29.26
N ASN A 421 19.52 6.72 28.25
CA ASN A 421 19.08 6.90 26.87
C ASN A 421 17.65 6.38 26.64
N ALA A 422 17.26 5.28 27.30
CA ALA A 422 15.90 4.78 27.25
C ALA A 422 14.93 5.74 27.97
N GLN A 423 15.35 6.32 29.10
CA GLN A 423 14.57 7.33 29.81
C GLN A 423 14.28 8.56 28.95
N ARG A 424 15.30 9.09 28.26
CA ARG A 424 15.13 10.24 27.34
C ARG A 424 14.20 9.90 26.17
N ALA A 425 14.34 8.70 25.61
CA ALA A 425 13.45 8.24 24.53
C ALA A 425 12.00 8.10 25.02
N LEU A 426 11.79 7.59 26.23
CA LEU A 426 10.47 7.50 26.86
C LEU A 426 9.85 8.88 27.10
N GLU A 427 10.62 9.84 27.61
CA GLU A 427 10.15 11.23 27.79
C GLU A 427 9.77 11.88 26.45
N GLN A 428 10.54 11.63 25.39
CA GLN A 428 10.21 12.10 24.05
C GLN A 428 8.94 11.43 23.52
N LEU A 429 8.77 10.12 23.73
CA LEU A 429 7.60 9.38 23.29
C LEU A 429 6.34 9.89 24.00
N LYS A 430 6.41 10.13 25.32
CA LYS A 430 5.30 10.71 26.10
C LYS A 430 4.84 12.05 25.51
N LYS A 431 5.78 12.94 25.17
CA LYS A 431 5.45 14.23 24.52
C LYS A 431 4.74 14.06 23.17
N HIS A 432 5.17 13.08 22.35
CA HIS A 432 4.48 12.80 21.09
C HIS A 432 3.07 12.26 21.33
N ILE A 433 2.89 11.33 22.28
CA ILE A 433 1.59 10.76 22.64
C ILE A 433 0.65 11.85 23.15
N GLU A 434 1.10 12.72 24.06
CA GLU A 434 0.31 13.85 24.55
C GLU A 434 -0.13 14.78 23.42
N GLN A 435 0.77 15.08 22.48
CA GLN A 435 0.44 15.89 21.31
C GLN A 435 -0.59 15.20 20.41
N PHE A 436 -0.41 13.91 20.11
CA PHE A 436 -1.35 13.15 19.28
C PHE A 436 -2.72 13.01 19.94
N ALA A 437 -2.78 12.75 21.24
CA ALA A 437 -4.03 12.65 21.99
C ALA A 437 -4.83 13.96 21.98
N GLN A 438 -4.16 15.12 22.02
CA GLN A 438 -4.81 16.43 21.93
C GLN A 438 -5.30 16.74 20.52
N GLN A 439 -4.55 16.33 19.48
CA GLN A 439 -4.84 16.65 18.09
C GLN A 439 -5.80 15.65 17.43
N GLN A 440 -5.86 14.42 17.95
CA GLN A 440 -6.60 13.29 17.38
C GLN A 440 -7.17 12.38 18.49
N PRO A 441 -8.25 12.80 19.16
CA PRO A 441 -8.88 11.99 20.20
C PRO A 441 -9.51 10.67 19.69
N GLY A 442 -9.51 10.42 18.38
CA GLY A 442 -10.16 9.26 17.75
C GLY A 442 -11.67 9.46 17.64
N ALA A 443 -12.29 8.89 16.60
CA ALA A 443 -13.74 8.99 16.38
C ALA A 443 -14.56 8.06 17.31
N GLY A 444 -13.90 7.27 18.18
CA GLY A 444 -14.53 6.40 19.19
C GLY A 444 -14.96 5.01 18.69
N LEU A 445 -14.88 4.73 17.38
CA LEU A 445 -15.22 3.42 16.80
C LEU A 445 -14.01 2.49 16.68
N GLU A 446 -12.86 3.03 16.29
CA GLU A 446 -11.60 2.31 16.13
C GLU A 446 -10.43 3.07 16.78
N PRO A 447 -9.39 2.38 17.26
CA PRO A 447 -8.19 3.05 17.74
C PRO A 447 -7.53 3.84 16.59
N PRO A 448 -7.08 5.09 16.83
CA PRO A 448 -6.35 5.88 15.83
C PRO A 448 -5.17 5.14 15.22
N GLU A 449 -4.87 5.41 13.94
CA GLU A 449 -3.76 4.78 13.20
C GLU A 449 -2.42 4.90 13.93
N TRP A 450 -2.17 6.05 14.57
CA TRP A 450 -0.94 6.25 15.33
C TRP A 450 -0.80 5.27 16.50
N ILE A 451 -1.89 4.86 17.16
CA ILE A 451 -1.85 3.86 18.23
C ILE A 451 -1.48 2.50 17.65
N ARG A 452 -2.18 2.07 16.58
CA ARG A 452 -1.89 0.80 15.89
C ARG A 452 -0.44 0.73 15.45
N ARG A 453 0.08 1.82 14.87
CA ARG A 453 1.47 1.87 14.40
C ARG A 453 2.50 1.75 15.54
N LEU A 454 2.23 2.34 16.70
CA LEU A 454 3.07 2.16 17.89
C LEU A 454 2.98 0.72 18.42
N GLU A 455 1.80 0.12 18.42
CA GLU A 455 1.59 -1.28 18.78
C GLU A 455 2.35 -2.24 17.86
N ASP A 456 2.27 -2.03 16.54
CA ASP A 456 3.01 -2.81 15.55
C ASP A 456 4.52 -2.76 15.79
N GLU A 457 5.04 -1.58 16.11
CA GLU A 457 6.46 -1.41 16.43
C GLU A 457 6.84 -2.12 17.73
N ALA A 458 5.98 -2.05 18.75
CA ALA A 458 6.19 -2.75 20.01
C ALA A 458 6.19 -4.27 19.78
N ASN A 459 5.23 -4.80 19.01
CA ASN A 459 5.14 -6.21 18.67
C ASN A 459 6.33 -6.69 17.84
N ARG A 460 6.84 -5.85 16.92
CA ARG A 460 8.08 -6.14 16.17
C ARG A 460 9.31 -6.25 17.06
N VAL A 461 9.41 -5.43 18.10
CA VAL A 461 10.58 -5.38 18.99
C VAL A 461 10.50 -6.43 20.09
N ARG A 462 9.30 -6.87 20.47
CA ARG A 462 9.13 -7.99 21.41
C ARG A 462 9.92 -9.20 20.89
N PRO A 463 10.71 -9.88 21.74
CA PRO A 463 11.32 -11.14 21.36
C PRO A 463 10.21 -12.09 20.93
N GLN A 464 10.23 -12.56 19.68
CA GLN A 464 9.42 -13.72 19.31
C GLN A 464 10.07 -14.92 20.01
N GLU A 465 9.31 -15.64 20.83
CA GLU A 465 9.80 -16.86 21.52
C GLU A 465 10.13 -18.00 20.55
N ASP A 466 9.91 -17.80 19.25
CA ASP A 466 10.17 -18.78 18.20
C ASP A 466 11.63 -18.72 17.72
N VAL A 467 12.50 -19.40 18.47
CA VAL A 467 13.92 -19.56 18.19
C VAL A 467 14.17 -20.14 16.78
N ALA A 468 13.26 -20.96 16.25
CA ALA A 468 13.40 -21.54 14.91
C ALA A 468 13.22 -20.49 13.81
N ALA A 469 12.22 -19.60 13.94
CA ALA A 469 12.02 -18.50 13.01
C ALA A 469 13.15 -17.46 13.06
N GLU A 470 13.71 -17.20 14.24
CA GLU A 470 14.86 -16.31 14.44
C GLU A 470 16.14 -16.90 13.80
N LEU A 471 16.37 -18.22 13.94
CA LEU A 471 17.49 -18.93 13.33
C LEU A 471 17.38 -18.98 11.80
N LEU A 472 16.19 -19.20 11.24
CA LEU A 472 15.95 -19.14 9.79
C LEU A 472 16.21 -17.72 9.25
N LYS A 473 15.70 -16.68 9.94
CA LYS A 473 15.97 -15.28 9.59
C LYS A 473 17.46 -14.92 9.62
N GLN A 474 18.25 -15.56 10.49
CA GLN A 474 19.70 -15.37 10.56
C GLN A 474 20.46 -16.20 9.51
N GLN A 475 20.02 -17.42 9.21
CA GLN A 475 20.64 -18.30 8.21
C GLN A 475 20.51 -17.78 6.77
N PHE A 476 19.45 -17.04 6.44
CA PHE A 476 19.25 -16.45 5.11
C PHE A 476 19.77 -15.01 4.95
N GLN A 477 20.55 -14.47 5.90
CA GLN A 477 21.12 -13.13 5.72
C GLN A 477 22.29 -13.15 4.75
N VAL A 478 22.03 -12.67 3.53
CA VAL A 478 23.07 -12.32 2.56
C VAL A 478 24.12 -11.42 3.24
N PRO A 479 25.42 -11.76 3.16
CA PRO A 479 26.48 -10.95 3.75
C PRO A 479 26.41 -9.52 3.22
N ARG A 480 26.65 -8.56 4.11
CA ARG A 480 26.71 -7.15 3.75
C ARG A 480 28.17 -6.77 3.58
N ILE A 481 28.53 -6.26 2.41
CA ILE A 481 29.89 -5.75 2.17
C ILE A 481 30.02 -4.32 2.68
N THR A 482 31.25 -3.91 2.98
CA THR A 482 31.55 -2.49 3.24
C THR A 482 31.46 -1.73 1.91
N ILE A 483 30.46 -0.87 1.80
CA ILE A 483 30.26 -0.02 0.62
C ILE A 483 30.94 1.33 0.86
N ASP A 484 31.80 1.76 -0.07
CA ASP A 484 32.37 3.11 -0.02
C ASP A 484 31.29 4.17 -0.24
N TRP A 485 31.12 5.03 0.75
CA TRP A 485 30.18 6.15 0.70
C TRP A 485 30.45 7.08 -0.48
N HIS A 486 31.72 7.36 -0.82
CA HIS A 486 32.03 8.30 -1.89
C HIS A 486 31.67 7.72 -3.25
N HIS A 487 31.97 6.44 -3.48
CA HIS A 487 31.50 5.72 -4.67
C HIS A 487 29.98 5.73 -4.77
N LEU A 488 29.26 5.37 -3.69
CA LEU A 488 27.79 5.34 -3.69
C LEU A 488 27.18 6.74 -3.91
N ALA A 489 27.73 7.77 -3.27
CA ALA A 489 27.28 9.14 -3.45
C ALA A 489 27.57 9.65 -4.87
N GLY A 490 28.62 9.14 -5.53
CA GLY A 490 28.93 9.40 -6.94
C GLY A 490 27.93 8.77 -7.92
N GLN A 491 27.32 7.63 -7.58
CA GLN A 491 26.24 7.02 -8.38
C GLN A 491 24.95 7.86 -8.37
N ALA A 492 24.78 8.73 -7.37
CA ALA A 492 23.68 9.66 -7.32
C ALA A 492 23.89 10.78 -8.35
N GLN A 493 23.46 10.56 -9.60
CA GLN A 493 23.47 11.57 -10.67
C GLN A 493 22.84 12.90 -10.22
N GLU A 494 23.26 14.01 -10.82
CA GLU A 494 22.62 15.32 -10.63
C GLU A 494 21.22 15.30 -11.23
N THR A 495 20.26 14.89 -10.40
CA THR A 495 18.83 15.12 -10.66
C THR A 495 18.30 15.89 -9.47
N GLU A 496 17.73 17.07 -9.72
CA GLU A 496 17.00 17.79 -8.70
C GLU A 496 15.65 17.11 -8.50
N LEU A 497 15.33 16.80 -7.24
CA LEU A 497 14.07 16.16 -6.87
C LEU A 497 12.89 17.07 -7.25
N ASN A 498 12.36 16.86 -8.45
CA ASN A 498 11.23 17.64 -8.94
C ASN A 498 9.93 17.10 -8.36
N LEU A 499 9.65 17.58 -7.16
CA LEU A 499 8.40 17.34 -6.45
C LEU A 499 7.29 18.31 -6.94
N ASP A 500 7.53 19.16 -7.96
CA ASP A 500 6.49 20.03 -8.58
C ASP A 500 5.53 19.21 -9.44
N ASP A 501 5.99 18.05 -9.92
CA ASP A 501 5.19 17.04 -10.63
C ASP A 501 4.02 16.47 -9.81
N LEU A 502 3.89 16.84 -8.53
CA LEU A 502 2.72 16.55 -7.69
C LEU A 502 1.57 17.54 -7.90
N ALA A 503 1.80 18.66 -8.58
CA ALA A 503 0.76 19.66 -8.90
C ALA A 503 -0.10 19.27 -10.12
N ASP A 504 0.37 18.31 -10.92
CA ASP A 504 -0.37 17.73 -12.07
C ASP A 504 -1.20 16.48 -11.66
N LEU A 505 -1.51 16.34 -10.38
CA LEU A 505 -2.38 15.32 -9.77
C LEU A 505 -3.60 16.02 -9.15
#